data_AF-A0AAE0E8X7-F1
#
_entry.id   AF-A0AAE0E8X7-F1
#
_cell.length_a   1.000
_cell.length_b   1.000
_cell.length_c   1.000
_cell.angle_alpha   90.00
_cell.angle_beta   90.00
_cell.angle_gamma   90.00
#
_symmetry.space_group_name_H-M   'P 1'
#
loop_
_entity.id
_entity.type
_entity.pdbx_description
1 polymer ?
#
loop_
_entity_poly.entity_id
_entity_poly.type
_entity_poly.pdbx_seq_one_letter_code
_entity_poly.pdbx_strand_id
1 'polypeptide(L)'
;MDISGSCEETKLIRVAWDRCCKPYSQDGLGLKDLGLLNDSLLKKLTWKCMTSQSFAFSFLREPYLMQLRKSHRGYVTSSIWPSFRCHYSDLLKEGIWLIGENSQRYFWRDNWLGVPILELLGIPDYLASLLRARVSDFIYEQ
;
A
#
# COMPACT_ATOMS: atom_id res chain seq x y z
N MET A 1 1.85 25.36 40.93
CA MET A 1 0.54 24.67 40.81
C MET A 1 0.59 23.53 41.79
N ASP A 2 -0.02 23.74 42.95
CA ASP A 2 0.05 22.82 44.08
C ASP A 2 -0.76 21.55 43.78
N ILE A 3 -0.12 20.39 43.93
CA ILE A 3 -0.77 19.09 43.85
C ILE A 3 -0.86 18.55 45.28
N SER A 4 -1.86 19.02 46.03
CA SER A 4 -2.37 18.32 47.22
C SER A 4 -3.69 17.67 46.84
N GLY A 5 -3.67 16.38 46.49
CA GLY A 5 -4.85 15.57 46.20
C GLY A 5 -4.85 14.31 47.07
N SER A 6 -5.95 14.10 47.80
CA SER A 6 -6.19 12.99 48.73
C SER A 6 -6.25 11.63 48.04
N CYS A 7 -5.91 10.58 48.80
CA CYS A 7 -6.13 9.18 48.44
C CYS A 7 -7.63 8.89 48.17
N GLU A 8 -7.88 8.04 47.17
CA GLU A 8 -9.07 7.17 46.95
C GLU A 8 -10.00 7.41 45.74
N GLU A 9 -9.71 8.34 44.82
CA GLU A 9 -10.33 8.30 43.49
C GLU A 9 -9.29 8.46 42.39
N THR A 10 -8.95 7.36 41.69
CA THR A 10 -8.11 7.40 40.50
C THR A 10 -8.87 8.04 39.35
N LYS A 11 -8.86 9.38 39.33
CA LYS A 11 -9.44 10.17 38.25
C LYS A 11 -8.74 9.83 36.93
N LEU A 12 -9.47 9.28 35.97
CA LEU A 12 -8.96 8.99 34.62
C LEU A 12 -8.52 10.29 33.94
N ILE A 13 -7.20 10.53 33.90
CA ILE A 13 -6.61 11.65 33.16
C ILE A 13 -6.53 11.24 31.70
N ARG A 14 -7.32 11.89 30.85
CA ARG A 14 -7.26 11.72 29.40
C ARG A 14 -6.21 12.68 28.83
N VAL A 15 -5.12 12.12 28.32
CA VAL A 15 -4.11 12.88 27.57
C VAL A 15 -4.38 12.69 26.08
N ALA A 16 -4.27 13.76 25.29
CA ALA A 16 -4.43 13.68 23.84
C ALA A 16 -3.35 12.75 23.24
N TRP A 17 -3.75 11.83 22.35
CA TRP A 17 -2.83 10.85 21.75
C TRP A 17 -1.65 11.51 21.00
N ASP A 18 -1.92 12.62 20.30
CA ASP A 18 -0.88 13.43 19.63
C ASP A 18 0.24 13.86 20.60
N ARG A 19 -0.11 14.23 21.83
CA ARG A 19 0.88 14.59 22.85
C ARG A 19 1.71 13.38 23.29
N CYS A 20 1.08 12.22 23.41
CA CYS A 20 1.79 10.97 23.73
C CYS A 20 2.80 10.58 22.65
N CYS A 21 2.54 10.92 21.38
CA CYS A 21 3.42 10.59 20.27
C CYS A 21 4.65 11.50 20.12
N LYS A 22 4.64 12.67 20.76
CA LYS A 22 5.78 13.60 20.72
C LYS A 22 7.01 13.00 21.41
N PRO A 23 8.24 13.38 20.99
CA PRO A 23 9.46 12.92 21.67
C PRO A 23 9.51 13.42 23.12
N TYR A 24 10.29 12.74 23.96
CA TYR A 24 10.50 13.13 25.36
C TYR A 24 11.00 14.57 25.52
N SER A 25 11.79 15.08 24.56
CA SER A 25 12.25 16.47 24.54
C SER A 25 11.16 17.52 24.35
N GLN A 26 9.94 17.10 23.98
CA GLN A 26 8.77 17.95 23.76
C GLN A 26 7.61 17.56 24.69
N ASP A 27 7.91 17.05 25.89
CA ASP A 27 6.92 16.61 26.89
C ASP A 27 5.92 15.55 26.40
N GLY A 28 6.38 14.69 25.48
CA GLY A 28 5.65 13.50 25.02
C GLY A 28 6.23 12.19 25.55
N LEU A 29 5.59 11.07 25.22
CA LEU A 29 5.99 9.72 25.64
C LEU A 29 6.85 8.99 24.59
N GLY A 30 7.11 9.62 23.44
CA GLY A 30 7.83 9.02 22.32
C GLY A 30 7.11 7.83 21.70
N LEU A 31 5.78 7.72 21.87
CA LEU A 31 5.00 6.63 21.28
C LEU A 31 4.87 6.83 19.77
N LYS A 32 4.78 5.73 19.02
CA LYS A 32 4.51 5.81 17.59
C LYS A 32 3.06 6.20 17.35
N ASP A 33 2.83 7.06 16.38
CA ASP A 33 1.49 7.39 15.93
C ASP A 33 0.81 6.16 15.31
N LEU A 34 -0.31 5.75 15.90
CA LEU A 34 -1.12 4.63 15.43
C LEU A 34 -1.72 4.90 14.05
N GLY A 35 -2.01 6.16 13.71
CA GLY A 35 -2.49 6.54 12.38
C GLY A 35 -1.44 6.22 11.32
N LEU A 36 -0.22 6.73 11.50
CA LEU A 36 0.92 6.44 10.62
C LEU A 36 1.28 4.94 10.58
N LEU A 37 1.25 4.26 11.72
CA LEU A 37 1.49 2.82 11.77
C LEU A 37 0.43 2.07 10.96
N ASN A 38 -0.85 2.39 11.14
CA ASN A 38 -1.95 1.75 10.40
C ASN A 38 -1.82 2.00 8.89
N ASP A 39 -1.51 3.23 8.46
CA ASP A 39 -1.25 3.57 7.06
C ASP A 39 -0.12 2.72 6.47
N SER A 40 1.01 2.62 7.19
CA SER A 40 2.16 1.83 6.74
C SER A 40 1.84 0.32 6.65
N LEU A 41 1.05 -0.20 7.59
CA LEU A 41 0.63 -1.60 7.61
C LEU A 41 -0.37 -1.89 6.48
N LEU A 42 -1.28 -0.95 6.20
CA LEU A 42 -2.22 -1.04 5.08
C LEU A 42 -1.47 -1.05 3.75
N LYS A 43 -0.50 -0.14 3.54
CA LYS A 43 0.39 -0.15 2.36
C LYS A 43 1.11 -1.49 2.20
N LYS A 44 1.71 -2.01 3.28
CA LYS A 44 2.38 -3.32 3.28
C LYS A 44 1.41 -4.47 2.97
N LEU A 45 0.18 -4.39 3.48
CA LEU A 45 -0.86 -5.39 3.24
C LEU A 45 -1.34 -5.34 1.78
N THR A 46 -1.50 -4.15 1.21
CA THR A 46 -1.82 -3.96 -0.22
C THR A 46 -0.72 -4.54 -1.10
N TRP A 47 0.56 -4.27 -0.79
CA TRP A 47 1.68 -4.88 -1.52
C TRP A 47 1.64 -6.40 -1.48
N LYS A 48 1.44 -7.01 -0.29
CA LYS A 48 1.28 -8.46 -0.17
C LYS A 48 0.07 -8.97 -0.94
N CYS A 49 -1.04 -8.24 -0.91
CA CYS A 49 -2.23 -8.57 -1.67
C CYS A 49 -1.97 -8.58 -3.18
N MET A 50 -1.07 -7.74 -3.70
CA MET A 50 -0.68 -7.67 -5.12
C MET A 50 0.38 -8.70 -5.55
N THR A 51 1.22 -9.15 -4.62
CA THR A 51 2.42 -9.95 -4.93
C THR A 51 2.34 -11.39 -4.47
N SER A 52 1.68 -11.64 -3.33
CA SER A 52 1.57 -12.98 -2.77
C SER A 52 0.65 -13.87 -3.61
N GLN A 53 0.99 -15.16 -3.61
CA GLN A 53 0.20 -16.25 -4.20
C GLN A 53 -0.57 -17.04 -3.13
N SER A 54 -0.48 -16.64 -1.85
CA SER A 54 -1.18 -17.35 -0.79
C SER A 54 -2.70 -17.28 -0.99
N PHE A 55 -3.40 -18.36 -0.59
CA PHE A 55 -4.85 -18.46 -0.72
C PHE A 55 -5.58 -17.25 -0.12
N ALA A 56 -5.16 -16.78 1.06
CA ALA A 56 -5.75 -15.63 1.72
C ALA A 56 -5.64 -14.35 0.86
N PHE A 57 -4.48 -14.09 0.25
CA PHE A 57 -4.31 -12.90 -0.60
C PHE A 57 -4.97 -13.05 -1.96
N SER A 58 -5.02 -14.26 -2.52
CA SER A 58 -5.79 -14.54 -3.75
C SER A 58 -7.28 -14.33 -3.52
N PHE A 59 -7.84 -14.84 -2.41
CA PHE A 59 -9.23 -14.63 -2.02
C PHE A 59 -9.55 -13.15 -1.83
N LEU A 60 -8.65 -12.39 -1.20
CA LEU A 60 -8.80 -10.95 -1.04
C LEU A 60 -8.71 -10.19 -2.39
N ARG A 61 -7.91 -10.68 -3.34
CA ARG A 61 -7.72 -10.03 -4.65
C ARG A 61 -8.92 -10.23 -5.59
N GLU A 62 -9.60 -11.38 -5.53
CA GLU A 62 -10.68 -11.73 -6.45
C GLU A 62 -11.80 -10.66 -6.52
N PRO A 63 -12.41 -10.22 -5.40
CA PRO A 63 -13.42 -9.16 -5.42
C PRO A 63 -12.91 -7.84 -6.01
N TYR A 64 -11.63 -7.50 -5.75
CA TYR A 64 -11.00 -6.29 -6.29
C TYR A 64 -10.87 -6.36 -7.82
N LEU A 65 -10.37 -7.48 -8.35
CA LEU A 65 -10.27 -7.69 -9.80
C LEU A 65 -11.64 -7.72 -10.47
N MET A 66 -12.66 -8.26 -9.80
CA MET A 66 -14.03 -8.23 -10.29
C MET A 66 -14.59 -6.81 -10.37
N GLN A 67 -14.30 -5.95 -9.38
CA GLN A 67 -14.69 -4.52 -9.42
C GLN A 67 -13.93 -3.73 -10.50
N LEU A 68 -12.65 -4.04 -10.75
CA LEU A 68 -11.91 -3.41 -11.85
C LEU A 68 -12.45 -3.84 -13.22
N ARG A 69 -12.93 -5.08 -13.36
CA ARG A 69 -13.46 -5.64 -14.62
C ARG A 69 -14.91 -5.26 -14.90
N LYS A 70 -15.73 -5.10 -13.86
CA LYS A 70 -17.14 -4.74 -14.01
C LYS A 70 -17.30 -3.24 -13.79
N SER A 71 -17.81 -2.53 -14.80
CA SER A 71 -18.37 -1.18 -14.67
C SER A 71 -19.68 -1.17 -13.84
N HIS A 72 -19.74 -1.97 -12.78
CA HIS A 72 -20.86 -2.02 -11.85
C HIS A 72 -20.37 -1.56 -10.49
N ARG A 73 -20.92 -0.43 -10.04
CA ARG A 73 -20.70 0.20 -8.73
C ARG A 73 -21.40 -0.61 -7.62
N GLY A 74 -21.09 -1.90 -7.52
CA GLY A 74 -21.50 -2.71 -6.39
C GLY A 74 -20.69 -2.27 -5.17
N TYR A 75 -21.37 -1.70 -4.17
CA TYR A 75 -20.78 -1.37 -2.88
C TYR A 75 -20.30 -2.66 -2.21
N VAL A 76 -19.00 -2.92 -2.23
CA VAL A 76 -18.44 -4.00 -1.41
C VAL A 76 -18.29 -3.44 -0.01
N THR A 77 -19.01 -4.02 0.93
CA THR A 77 -19.20 -3.61 2.33
C THR A 77 -17.95 -3.79 3.21
N SER A 78 -16.74 -3.72 2.66
CA SER A 78 -15.52 -3.84 3.47
C SER A 78 -14.90 -2.48 3.75
N SER A 79 -14.47 -2.29 5.00
CA SER A 79 -13.70 -1.14 5.44
C SER A 79 -12.26 -1.15 4.94
N ILE A 80 -11.76 -2.31 4.47
CA ILE A 80 -10.37 -2.49 4.05
C ILE A 80 -10.18 -2.12 2.57
N TRP A 81 -11.20 -2.32 1.72
CA TRP A 81 -11.08 -2.10 0.27
C TRP A 81 -10.86 -0.64 -0.14
N PRO A 82 -11.54 0.36 0.46
CA PRO A 82 -11.25 1.76 0.16
C PRO A 82 -9.78 2.09 0.44
N SER A 83 -9.24 1.63 1.57
CA SER A 83 -7.84 1.82 1.93
C SER A 83 -6.88 1.14 0.95
N PHE A 84 -7.19 -0.08 0.51
CA PHE A 84 -6.39 -0.76 -0.52
C PHE A 84 -6.40 -0.01 -1.84
N ARG A 85 -7.55 0.51 -2.27
CA ARG A 85 -7.67 1.25 -3.52
C ARG A 85 -6.82 2.52 -3.50
N CYS A 86 -6.82 3.26 -2.38
CA CYS A 86 -5.98 4.46 -2.22
C CYS A 86 -4.49 4.10 -2.34
N HIS A 87 -4.02 3.10 -1.60
CA HIS A 87 -2.60 2.72 -1.65
C HIS A 87 -2.18 2.01 -2.92
N TYR A 88 -3.11 1.36 -3.64
CA TYR A 88 -2.80 0.65 -4.87
C TYR A 88 -2.29 1.60 -5.96
N SER A 89 -2.93 2.76 -6.15
CA SER A 89 -2.45 3.75 -7.11
C SER A 89 -1.09 4.30 -6.75
N ASP A 90 -0.86 4.56 -5.46
CA ASP A 90 0.41 5.10 -4.96
C ASP A 90 1.53 4.09 -5.16
N LEU A 91 1.29 2.81 -4.82
CA LEU A 91 2.23 1.72 -5.01
C LEU A 91 2.57 1.47 -6.49
N LEU A 92 1.63 1.67 -7.42
CA LEU A 92 1.91 1.54 -8.85
C LEU A 92 2.79 2.68 -9.38
N LYS A 93 2.65 3.88 -8.82
CA LYS A 93 3.43 5.06 -9.23
C LYS A 93 4.82 5.08 -8.61
N GLU A 94 4.90 4.81 -7.31
CA GLU A 94 6.12 4.93 -6.51
C GLU A 94 6.91 3.61 -6.45
N GLY A 95 6.24 2.49 -6.66
CA GLY A 95 6.84 1.17 -6.56
C GLY A 95 7.67 0.79 -7.77
N ILE A 96 8.80 0.14 -7.52
CA ILE A 96 9.67 -0.45 -8.54
C ILE A 96 9.62 -1.98 -8.39
N TRP A 97 9.33 -2.66 -9.50
CA TRP A 97 9.39 -4.11 -9.58
C TRP A 97 10.84 -4.58 -9.65
N LEU A 98 11.25 -5.37 -8.66
CA LEU A 98 12.49 -6.12 -8.75
C LEU A 98 12.30 -7.31 -9.70
N ILE A 99 13.16 -7.38 -10.71
CA ILE A 99 13.14 -8.45 -11.70
C ILE A 99 13.92 -9.63 -11.15
N GLY A 100 13.22 -10.74 -10.92
CA GLY A 100 13.82 -12.04 -10.62
C GLY A 100 13.71 -12.99 -11.81
N GLU A 101 14.31 -14.17 -11.66
CA GLU A 101 14.18 -15.28 -12.58
C GLU A 101 12.69 -15.63 -12.80
N ASN A 102 12.29 -15.86 -14.05
CA ASN A 102 10.89 -16.14 -14.42
C ASN A 102 9.87 -15.04 -14.08
N SER A 103 10.30 -13.76 -14.05
CA SER A 103 9.43 -12.62 -13.82
C SER A 103 8.22 -12.59 -14.78
N GLN A 104 7.01 -12.63 -14.22
CA GLN A 104 5.75 -12.51 -14.96
C GLN A 104 5.38 -11.05 -15.29
N ARG A 105 6.33 -10.11 -15.13
CA ARG A 105 6.13 -8.67 -15.31
C ARG A 105 6.22 -8.28 -16.78
N TYR A 106 5.36 -7.34 -17.18
CA TYR A 106 5.35 -6.80 -18.54
C TYR A 106 6.52 -5.84 -18.73
N PHE A 107 7.29 -6.06 -19.79
CA PHE A 107 8.48 -5.25 -20.09
C PHE A 107 8.15 -3.77 -20.29
N TRP A 108 7.06 -3.49 -21.02
CA TRP A 108 6.72 -2.13 -21.44
C TRP A 108 5.90 -1.34 -20.41
N ARG A 109 5.00 -2.03 -19.68
CA ARG A 109 3.97 -1.38 -18.86
C ARG A 109 4.29 -1.35 -17.37
N ASP A 110 4.99 -2.36 -16.85
CA ASP A 110 5.29 -2.40 -15.44
C ASP A 110 6.48 -1.48 -15.12
N ASN A 111 6.43 -0.80 -13.97
CA ASN A 111 7.52 0.04 -13.51
C ASN A 111 8.65 -0.81 -12.90
N TRP A 112 9.71 -1.11 -13.66
CA TRP A 112 10.91 -1.79 -13.15
C TRP A 112 12.20 -0.95 -13.32
N LEU A 113 12.09 0.25 -13.92
CA LEU A 113 13.20 1.20 -14.13
C LEU A 113 13.01 2.53 -13.37
N GLY A 114 12.01 2.63 -12.51
CA GLY A 114 11.60 3.89 -11.87
C GLY A 114 10.49 4.61 -12.63
N VAL A 115 10.40 4.42 -13.95
CA VAL A 115 9.30 4.86 -14.82
C VAL A 115 8.98 3.74 -15.83
N PRO A 116 7.70 3.48 -16.17
CA PRO A 116 7.35 2.55 -17.25
C PRO A 116 7.96 2.98 -18.59
N ILE A 117 8.45 2.01 -19.38
CA ILE A 117 9.04 2.31 -20.71
C ILE A 117 8.00 2.96 -21.64
N LEU A 118 6.73 2.56 -21.52
CA LEU A 118 5.62 3.17 -22.26
C LEU A 118 5.58 4.69 -22.07
N GLU A 119 5.74 5.14 -20.82
CA GLU A 119 5.75 6.56 -20.45
C GLU A 119 7.05 7.23 -20.88
N LEU A 120 8.20 6.56 -20.66
CA LEU A 120 9.52 7.05 -21.06
C LEU A 120 9.61 7.35 -22.56
N LEU A 121 8.98 6.52 -23.40
CA LEU A 121 8.98 6.64 -24.85
C LEU A 121 7.76 7.41 -25.39
N GLY A 122 6.86 7.88 -24.53
CA GLY A 122 5.64 8.59 -24.94
C GLY A 122 4.71 7.75 -25.82
N ILE A 123 4.68 6.44 -25.63
CA ILE A 123 3.85 5.54 -26.44
C ILE A 123 2.39 5.69 -25.99
N PRO A 124 1.45 5.96 -26.92
CA PRO A 124 0.05 6.10 -26.58
C PRO A 124 -0.57 4.83 -25.95
N ASP A 125 -1.45 5.02 -24.97
CA ASP A 125 -2.09 3.93 -24.21
C ASP A 125 -2.86 2.94 -25.09
N TYR A 126 -3.38 3.37 -26.25
CA TYR A 126 -4.09 2.47 -27.17
C TYR A 126 -3.16 1.37 -27.72
N LEU A 127 -1.87 1.69 -27.92
CA LEU A 127 -0.84 0.72 -28.33
C LEU A 127 -0.35 -0.14 -27.18
N ALA A 128 -0.51 0.30 -25.93
CA ALA A 128 -0.08 -0.46 -24.76
C ALA A 128 -0.64 -1.88 -24.80
N SER A 129 -1.91 -2.03 -25.22
CA SER A 129 -2.64 -3.30 -25.38
C SER A 129 -1.90 -4.38 -26.20
N LEU A 130 -1.10 -3.95 -27.19
CA LEU A 130 -0.32 -4.80 -28.10
C LEU A 130 1.03 -5.19 -27.52
N LEU A 131 1.58 -4.38 -26.60
CA LEU A 131 2.86 -4.59 -25.95
C LEU A 131 2.74 -5.60 -24.80
N ARG A 132 2.79 -6.88 -25.14
CA ARG A 132 2.60 -8.01 -24.20
C ARG A 132 3.88 -8.72 -23.78
N ALA A 133 5.03 -8.33 -24.33
CA ALA A 133 6.31 -8.93 -24.00
C ALA A 133 6.61 -8.83 -22.50
N ARG A 134 7.12 -9.91 -21.92
CA ARG A 134 7.53 -9.98 -20.52
C ARG A 134 9.00 -9.65 -20.39
N VAL A 135 9.41 -9.24 -19.20
CA VAL A 135 10.83 -8.98 -18.93
C VAL A 135 11.66 -10.26 -19.11
N SER A 136 11.11 -11.42 -18.75
CA SER A 136 11.73 -12.73 -18.94
C SER A 136 12.08 -13.04 -20.40
N ASP A 137 11.35 -12.47 -21.37
CA ASP A 137 11.56 -12.77 -22.79
C ASP A 137 12.88 -12.17 -23.32
N PHE A 138 13.49 -11.25 -22.56
CA PHE A 138 14.72 -10.54 -22.93
C PHE A 138 15.93 -10.90 -22.06
N ILE A 139 15.73 -11.67 -20.99
CA ILE A 139 16.82 -12.12 -20.12
C ILE A 139 17.24 -13.49 -20.60
N TYR A 140 18.38 -13.56 -21.29
CA TYR A 140 19.04 -14.82 -21.60
C TYR A 140 19.89 -15.23 -20.38
N GLU A 141 19.67 -16.44 -19.87
CA GLU A 141 20.52 -17.04 -18.83
C GLU A 141 21.98 -17.06 -19.31
N GLN A 142 22.88 -16.47 -18.52
CA GLN A 142 24.33 -16.60 -18.68
C GLN A 142 24.85 -17.72 -17.80
#